data_AF-X0YPF3-F1
#
_entry.id   AF-X0YPF3-F1
#
_cell.length_a   1.000
_cell.length_b   1.000
_cell.length_c   1.000
_cell.angle_alpha   90.00
_cell.angle_beta   90.00
_cell.angle_gamma   90.00
#
_symmetry.space_group_name_H-M   'P 1'
#
loop_
_entity.id
_entity.type
_entity.pdbx_description
1 polymer ?
#
loop_
_entity_poly.entity_id
_entity_poly.type
_entity_poly.pdbx_seq_one_letter_code
_entity_poly.pdbx_strand_id
1 'polypeptide(L)' 'TGAGDVFAAAFLVKYYQTDDPVESSRFANCVASFAVEEKGTAGISDFDRLIKRASLMGIDL' A
#
# COMPACT_ATOMS: atom_id res chain seq x y z
N THR A 1 5.38 -8.74 11.25
CA THR A 1 4.25 -8.64 10.31
C THR A 1 3.97 -7.22 9.87
N GLY A 2 4.16 -6.15 10.68
CA GLY A 2 4.39 -4.76 10.22
C GLY A 2 3.34 -4.10 9.30
N ALA A 3 2.29 -4.82 8.90
CA ALA A 3 1.35 -4.40 7.86
C ALA A 3 0.52 -3.19 8.29
N GLY A 4 0.27 -3.04 9.59
CA GLY A 4 -0.38 -1.85 10.15
C GLY A 4 0.49 -0.59 9.99
N ASP A 5 1.80 -0.69 10.22
CA ASP A 5 2.72 0.43 10.05
C ASP A 5 2.85 0.81 8.56
N VAL A 6 2.92 -0.20 7.68
CA VAL A 6 2.92 -0.01 6.22
C VAL A 6 1.63 0.66 5.75
N PHE A 7 0.47 0.19 6.24
CA PHE A 7 -0.82 0.80 5.95
C PHE A 7 -0.85 2.26 6.42
N ALA A 8 -0.48 2.54 7.66
CA ALA A 8 -0.54 3.88 8.23
C ALA A 8 0.37 4.85 7.46
N ALA A 9 1.59 4.44 7.12
CA ALA A 9 2.51 5.26 6.33
C ALA A 9 1.97 5.53 4.92
N ALA A 10 1.52 4.49 4.21
CA ALA A 10 0.97 4.62 2.86
C ALA A 10 -0.32 5.47 2.84
N PHE A 11 -1.19 5.30 3.83
CA PHE A 11 -2.43 6.05 3.97
C PHE A 11 -2.15 7.53 4.20
N LEU A 12 -1.28 7.88 5.16
CA LEU A 12 -1.00 9.28 5.50
C LEU A 12 -0.34 10.03 4.33
N VAL A 13 0.54 9.38 3.58
CA VAL A 13 1.17 9.97 2.39
C VAL A 13 0.14 10.24 1.30
N LYS A 14 -0.70 9.25 0.95
CA LYS A 14 -1.68 9.42 -0.12
C LYS A 14 -2.79 10.38 0.30
N TYR A 15 -3.22 10.35 1.56
CA TYR A 15 -4.23 11.27 2.09
C TYR A 15 -3.75 12.71 2.08
N TYR A 16 -2.47 12.95 2.40
CA TYR A 16 -1.87 14.28 2.26
C TYR A 16 -1.87 14.79 0.80
N GLN A 17 -1.81 13.89 -0.18
CA GLN A 17 -1.79 14.25 -1.61
C GLN A 17 -3.17 14.46 -2.21
N THR A 18 -4.16 13.68 -1.79
CA THR A 18 -5.49 13.65 -2.44
C THR A 18 -6.61 14.25 -1.61
N ASP A 19 -6.43 14.34 -0.28
CA ASP A 19 -7.50 14.62 0.70
C ASP A 19 -8.73 13.69 0.54
N ASP A 20 -8.54 12.52 -0.10
CA ASP A 20 -9.56 11.48 -0.26
C ASP A 20 -9.21 10.27 0.60
N PRO A 21 -9.93 10.03 1.71
CA PRO A 21 -9.65 8.90 2.59
C PRO A 21 -10.04 7.55 1.98
N VAL A 22 -10.98 7.50 1.03
CA VAL A 22 -11.40 6.25 0.36
C VAL A 22 -10.34 5.80 -0.63
N GLU A 23 -9.86 6.71 -1.48
CA GLU A 23 -8.76 6.45 -2.41
C GLU A 23 -7.49 6.03 -1.63
N SER A 24 -7.15 6.80 -0.60
CA SER A 24 -5.99 6.54 0.25
C SER A 24 -6.06 5.19 0.96
N SER A 25 -7.25 4.78 1.41
CA SER A 25 -7.45 3.47 2.03
C SER A 25 -7.26 2.31 1.04
N ARG A 26 -7.70 2.49 -0.22
CA ARG A 26 -7.51 1.46 -1.27
C ARG A 26 -6.04 1.29 -1.60
N PHE A 27 -5.32 2.39 -1.77
CA PHE A 27 -3.89 2.40 -1.99
C PHE A 27 -3.14 1.73 -0.81
N ALA A 28 -3.41 2.17 0.42
CA ALA A 28 -2.74 1.66 1.61
C ALA A 28 -2.98 0.16 1.83
N ASN A 29 -4.19 -0.35 1.56
CA ASN A 29 -4.48 -1.79 1.61
C ASN A 29 -3.68 -2.58 0.57
N CYS A 30 -3.55 -2.05 -0.65
CA CYS A 30 -2.72 -2.67 -1.70
C CYS A 30 -1.25 -2.78 -1.23
N VAL A 31 -0.68 -1.69 -0.71
CA VAL A 31 0.72 -1.67 -0.21
C VAL A 31 0.89 -2.61 0.99
N ALA A 32 -0.02 -2.57 1.97
CA ALA A 32 0.07 -3.39 3.17
C ALA A 32 -0.12 -4.89 2.90
N SER A 33 -0.83 -5.26 1.83
CA SER A 33 -1.04 -6.66 1.45
C SER A 33 0.26 -7.42 1.19
N PHE A 34 1.32 -6.74 0.74
CA PHE A 34 2.61 -7.38 0.51
C PHE A 34 3.30 -7.79 1.82
N ALA A 35 3.14 -7.00 2.88
CA ALA A 35 3.81 -7.23 4.17
C ALA A 35 3.34 -8.51 4.90
N VAL A 36 2.24 -9.12 4.45
CA VAL A 36 1.72 -10.40 4.98
C VAL A 36 2.05 -11.61 4.10
N GLU A 37 2.66 -11.41 2.92
CA GLU A 37 2.99 -12.50 1.98
C GLU A 37 4.26 -13.27 2.38
N GLU A 38 5.14 -12.67 3.18
CA GLU A 38 6.40 -13.27 3.59
C GLU A 38 6.70 -13.02 5.08
N LYS A 39 7.62 -13.81 5.65
CA LYS A 39 8.00 -13.65 7.06
C LYS A 39 8.87 -12.41 7.26
N GLY A 40 8.58 -11.69 8.35
CA GLY A 40 9.39 -10.54 8.75
C GLY A 40 9.19 -9.35 7.82
N THR A 41 10.29 -8.73 7.40
CA THR A 41 10.30 -7.57 6.48
C THR A 41 10.49 -7.97 5.01
N ALA A 42 10.68 -9.26 4.72
CA ALA A 42 10.88 -9.76 3.36
C ALA A 42 9.67 -9.48 2.45
N GLY A 43 8.48 -9.31 3.04
CA GLY A 43 7.25 -8.96 2.33
C GLY A 43 7.10 -7.46 2.03
N ILE A 44 8.03 -6.60 2.46
CA ILE A 44 7.95 -5.17 2.12
C ILE A 44 8.28 -5.02 0.64
N SER A 45 7.27 -4.66 -0.15
CA SER A 45 7.35 -4.52 -1.61
C SER A 45 8.27 -3.37 -2.03
N ASP A 46 8.96 -3.56 -3.16
CA ASP A 46 9.51 -2.47 -3.95
C ASP A 46 8.42 -1.76 -4.79
N PHE A 47 8.79 -0.66 -5.43
CA PHE A 47 7.88 0.19 -6.20
C PHE A 47 7.35 -0.50 -7.48
N ASP A 48 8.15 -1.34 -8.13
CA ASP A 48 7.75 -2.04 -9.36
C ASP A 48 6.64 -3.06 -9.08
N ARG A 49 6.80 -3.84 -8.01
CA ARG A 49 5.80 -4.82 -7.58
C ARG A 49 4.51 -4.13 -7.12
N LEU A 50 4.60 -2.93 -6.53
CA LEU A 50 3.44 -2.10 -6.18
C LEU A 50 2.67 -1.64 -7.43
N ILE A 51 3.34 -1.07 -8.44
CA ILE A 51 2.71 -0.62 -9.70
C ILE A 51 1.94 -1.76 -10.35
N LYS A 52 2.56 -2.93 -10.43
CA LYS A 52 1.94 -4.10 -11.07
C LYS A 52 0.64 -4.51 -10.37
N ARG A 53 0.59 -4.46 -9.04
CA ARG A 53 -0.62 -4.80 -8.28
C ARG A 53 -1.66 -3.69 -8.32
N ALA A 54 -1.26 -2.43 -8.18
CA ALA A 54 -2.17 -1.29 -8.27
C ALA A 54 -2.93 -1.28 -9.61
N SER A 55 -2.22 -1.56 -10.72
CA SER A 55 -2.83 -1.70 -12.05
C SER A 55 -3.88 -2.83 -12.10
N LEU A 56 -3.60 -3.99 -11.50
CA LEU A 56 -4.57 -5.09 -11.41
C LEU A 56 -5.80 -4.76 -10.55
N MET A 57 -5.64 -3.84 -9.58
CA MET A 57 -6.69 -3.42 -8.67
C MET A 57 -7.46 -2.17 -9.15
N GLY A 58 -7.07 -1.58 -10.29
CA GLY A 58 -7.67 -0.33 -10.78
C GLY A 58 -7.41 0.86 -9.86
N ILE A 59 -6.28 0.86 -9.15
CA ILE A 59 -5.86 1.96 -8.28
C ILE A 59 -4.97 2.88 -9.11
N ASP A 60 -5.32 4.17 -9.17
CA ASP A 60 -4.48 5.20 -9.78
C ASP A 60 -3.40 5.65 -8.78
N LEU A 61 -2.13 5.62 -9.20
CA LEU A 61 -0.97 5.81 -8.33
C LEU A 61 -0.49 7.26 -8.31
#